data_AF-A0A9W7E494-F1
#
_entry.id   AF-A0A9W7E494-F1
#
_cell.length_a   1.000
_cell.length_b   1.000
_cell.length_c   1.000
_cell.angle_alpha   90.00
_cell.angle_beta   90.00
_cell.angle_gamma   90.00
#
_symmetry.space_group_name_H-M   'P 1'
#
loop_
_entity.id
_entity.type
_entity.pdbx_description
1 polymer ?
#
loop_
_entity_poly.entity_id
_entity_poly.type
_entity_poly.pdbx_seq_one_letter_code
_entity_poly.pdbx_strand_id
1 'polypeptide(L)'
;MLALNRLNRSRAPLNRLASSFHSSAPVKSDEKAPEGGGFMGTSLSPLYAIPVGIFAGIPIIQNQWLILDAETQLVGCFAAFTITAYTQGGDAIAKMMDDKAQVVIDEHNAAEDLSIQAVESVIEGHKKRLAVLKDIEIMETVSDEYIKKAEAVAPNVQVHAVNSAIEKALQDIYNREVIAREKVSQSLAKDTVVSVRDGFNADAKAVAASEAFAIKMLMGGDAGAHPIDQSFLSALKASADTAAKEEKANKGKVIEDAEANAILSSTVGGVAAKMTGSA
;
A
#
# COMPACT_ATOMS: atom_id res chain seq x y z
N MET A 1 35.78 -50.43 -33.79
CA MET A 1 37.12 -50.03 -34.29
C MET A 1 37.34 -48.58 -33.86
N LEU A 2 38.04 -48.31 -32.75
CA LEU A 2 39.50 -48.22 -32.61
C LEU A 2 40.14 -47.18 -33.54
N ALA A 3 40.46 -46.01 -32.99
CA ALA A 3 41.73 -45.27 -33.15
C ALA A 3 41.54 -43.85 -32.55
N LEU A 4 41.98 -43.61 -31.30
CA LEU A 4 43.33 -43.12 -30.96
C LEU A 4 43.65 -41.75 -31.56
N ASN A 5 43.40 -40.68 -30.79
CA ASN A 5 44.30 -39.53 -30.77
C ASN A 5 44.25 -38.84 -29.39
N ARG A 6 44.79 -39.55 -28.38
CA ARG A 6 45.33 -38.93 -27.18
C ARG A 6 46.76 -38.52 -27.52
N LEU A 7 47.09 -37.25 -27.28
CA LEU A 7 48.39 -36.68 -26.85
C LEU A 7 48.62 -35.33 -27.53
N ASN A 8 47.94 -34.29 -27.02
CA ASN A 8 48.56 -32.96 -27.00
C ASN A 8 48.02 -32.16 -25.81
N ARG A 9 48.34 -32.63 -24.59
CA ARG A 9 48.28 -31.77 -23.41
C ARG A 9 49.57 -30.95 -23.42
N SER A 10 49.53 -29.82 -24.11
CA SER A 10 50.47 -28.73 -23.89
C SER A 10 50.42 -28.38 -22.41
N ARG A 11 51.47 -28.75 -21.67
CA ARG A 11 51.74 -28.23 -20.33
C ARG A 11 51.95 -26.72 -20.47
N ALA A 12 50.95 -25.94 -20.09
CA ALA A 12 51.15 -24.52 -19.81
C ALA A 12 52.19 -24.40 -18.68
N PRO A 13 53.12 -23.44 -18.73
CA PRO A 13 54.00 -23.16 -17.60
C PRO A 13 53.12 -22.73 -16.42
N LEU A 14 53.39 -23.29 -15.24
CA LEU A 14 52.85 -22.82 -13.96
C LEU A 14 53.29 -21.37 -13.79
N ASN A 15 52.46 -20.43 -14.24
CA ASN A 15 52.53 -19.05 -13.79
C ASN A 15 52.31 -19.10 -12.27
N ARG A 16 53.32 -18.69 -11.50
CA ARG A 16 53.10 -18.16 -10.15
C ARG A 16 52.10 -17.02 -10.31
N LEU A 17 50.81 -17.31 -10.17
CA LEU A 17 49.80 -16.28 -10.01
C LEU A 17 50.13 -15.63 -8.68
N ALA A 18 50.64 -14.41 -8.75
CA ALA A 18 50.76 -13.53 -7.60
C ALA A 18 49.36 -13.40 -6.99
N SER A 19 49.14 -14.07 -5.88
CA SER A 19 48.02 -13.81 -4.98
C SER A 19 48.28 -12.44 -4.36
N SER A 20 47.66 -11.40 -4.89
CA SER A 20 47.69 -10.07 -4.29
C SER A 20 46.45 -9.87 -3.45
N PHE A 21 46.59 -9.16 -2.34
CA PHE A 21 45.46 -8.67 -1.55
C PHE A 21 44.64 -7.68 -2.38
N HIS A 22 43.32 -7.60 -2.17
CA HIS A 22 42.47 -6.64 -2.88
C HIS A 22 42.85 -5.17 -2.60
N SER A 23 43.55 -4.90 -1.50
CA SER A 23 44.02 -3.56 -1.08
C SER A 23 45.39 -3.15 -1.62
N SER A 24 46.18 -4.07 -2.18
CA SER A 24 47.53 -3.75 -2.66
C SER A 24 47.59 -3.57 -4.18
N ALA A 25 48.29 -2.53 -4.63
CA ALA A 25 48.68 -2.38 -6.04
C ALA A 25 49.36 -3.67 -6.55
N PRO A 26 49.19 -4.04 -7.83
CA PRO A 26 49.76 -5.27 -8.36
C PRO A 26 51.25 -5.29 -8.07
N VAL A 27 51.68 -6.27 -7.27
CA VAL A 27 53.09 -6.54 -7.06
C VAL A 27 53.67 -6.78 -8.44
N LYS A 28 54.48 -5.84 -8.95
CA LYS A 28 55.38 -6.12 -10.05
C LYS A 28 56.15 -7.34 -9.58
N SER A 29 55.91 -8.47 -10.24
CA SER A 29 56.72 -9.67 -10.09
C SER A 29 58.17 -9.22 -10.15
N ASP A 30 58.86 -9.27 -9.02
CA ASP A 30 60.30 -9.06 -8.99
C ASP A 30 60.87 -9.96 -10.08
N GLU A 31 61.55 -9.32 -11.03
CA GLU A 31 62.36 -10.00 -12.03
C GLU A 31 63.12 -11.10 -11.30
N LYS A 32 62.87 -12.33 -11.73
CA LYS A 32 63.59 -13.52 -11.30
C LYS A 32 65.08 -13.14 -11.27
N ALA A 33 65.64 -12.98 -10.08
CA ALA A 33 67.07 -12.78 -9.93
C ALA A 33 67.76 -13.89 -10.72
N PRO A 34 68.77 -13.57 -11.55
CA PRO A 34 69.36 -14.54 -12.46
C PRO A 34 69.76 -15.78 -11.67
N GLU A 35 69.37 -16.95 -12.20
CA GLU A 35 69.72 -18.27 -11.66
C GLU A 35 71.25 -18.42 -11.68
N GLY A 36 71.88 -17.91 -10.64
CA GLY A 36 73.29 -18.04 -10.32
C GLY A 36 73.44 -18.87 -9.05
N GLY A 37 72.81 -20.04 -9.03
CA GLY A 37 73.04 -21.06 -8.00
C GLY A 37 74.45 -21.64 -8.16
N GLY A 38 75.46 -20.88 -7.75
CA GLY A 38 76.83 -21.36 -7.69
C GLY A 38 77.03 -22.29 -6.49
N PHE A 39 78.00 -23.19 -6.61
CA PHE A 39 78.33 -24.16 -5.56
C PHE A 39 78.68 -23.40 -4.27
N MET A 40 77.96 -23.72 -3.17
CA MET A 40 78.10 -23.07 -1.85
C MET A 40 77.86 -21.53 -1.84
N GLY A 41 76.99 -20.99 -2.70
CA GLY A 41 76.60 -19.57 -2.65
C GLY A 41 77.68 -18.59 -3.11
N THR A 42 78.78 -19.09 -3.67
CA THR A 42 79.74 -18.28 -4.40
C THR A 42 79.30 -18.22 -5.86
N SER A 43 79.32 -17.05 -6.49
CA SER A 43 78.89 -16.82 -7.89
C SER A 43 79.75 -17.54 -8.96
N LEU A 44 80.49 -18.57 -8.57
CA LEU A 44 81.30 -19.41 -9.44
C LEU A 44 80.44 -20.56 -9.97
N SER A 45 80.49 -20.75 -11.29
CA SER A 45 79.80 -21.88 -11.89
C SER A 45 80.42 -23.21 -11.38
N PRO A 46 79.63 -24.28 -11.20
CA PRO A 46 80.12 -25.58 -10.70
C PRO A 46 81.31 -26.14 -11.47
N LEU A 47 81.40 -25.79 -12.77
CA LEU A 47 82.49 -26.15 -13.68
C LEU A 47 83.83 -25.48 -13.35
N TYR A 48 83.82 -24.27 -12.77
CA TYR A 48 85.04 -23.57 -12.35
C TYR A 48 85.35 -23.76 -10.86
N ALA A 49 84.34 -24.04 -10.04
CA ALA A 49 84.52 -24.30 -8.61
C ALA A 49 85.37 -25.57 -8.35
N ILE A 50 85.16 -26.64 -9.13
CA ILE A 50 85.87 -27.91 -8.95
C ILE A 50 87.38 -27.76 -9.23
N PRO A 51 87.83 -27.22 -10.38
CA PRO A 51 89.26 -27.03 -10.63
C PRO A 51 89.91 -26.06 -9.65
N VAL A 52 89.25 -24.93 -9.33
CA VAL A 52 89.81 -23.92 -8.41
C VAL A 52 89.95 -24.49 -6.99
N GLY A 53 88.97 -25.28 -6.53
CA GLY A 53 89.03 -25.97 -5.24
C GLY A 53 90.17 -27.00 -5.18
N ILE A 54 90.43 -27.72 -6.27
CA ILE A 54 91.56 -28.66 -6.36
C ILE A 54 92.90 -27.90 -6.35
N PHE A 55 93.04 -26.84 -7.15
CA PHE A 55 94.26 -26.04 -7.20
C PHE A 55 94.58 -25.32 -5.88
N ALA A 56 93.56 -24.88 -5.14
CA ALA A 56 93.74 -24.29 -3.81
C ALA A 56 93.90 -25.34 -2.70
N GLY A 57 93.25 -26.50 -2.82
CA GLY A 57 93.28 -27.55 -1.79
C GLY A 57 94.61 -28.30 -1.71
N ILE A 58 95.24 -28.59 -2.86
CA ILE A 58 96.54 -29.28 -2.92
C ILE A 58 97.64 -28.57 -2.09
N PRO A 59 97.90 -27.25 -2.23
CA PRO A 59 98.93 -26.57 -1.44
C PRO A 59 98.56 -26.45 0.05
N ILE A 60 97.28 -26.37 0.41
CA ILE A 60 96.84 -26.31 1.81
C ILE A 60 97.13 -27.63 2.55
N ILE A 61 96.91 -28.77 1.88
CA ILE A 61 97.22 -30.09 2.41
C ILE A 61 98.74 -30.32 2.44
N GLN A 62 99.45 -29.94 1.38
CA GLN A 62 100.90 -30.17 1.27
C GLN A 62 101.72 -29.32 2.27
N ASN A 63 101.27 -28.10 2.59
CA ASN A 63 101.91 -27.23 3.58
C ASN A 63 101.46 -27.49 5.03
N GLN A 64 100.62 -28.52 5.27
CA GLN A 64 100.05 -28.87 6.57
C GLN A 64 99.37 -27.71 7.32
N TRP A 65 98.83 -26.73 6.61
CA TRP A 65 98.01 -25.67 7.22
C TRP A 65 96.70 -26.21 7.79
N LEU A 66 96.26 -27.38 7.30
CA LEU A 66 95.13 -28.14 7.81
C LEU A 66 95.58 -29.59 8.04
N ILE A 67 95.54 -30.05 9.29
CA ILE A 67 95.88 -31.43 9.67
C ILE A 67 94.60 -32.26 9.58
N LEU A 68 94.65 -33.33 8.78
CA LEU A 68 93.52 -34.25 8.63
C LEU A 68 93.42 -35.15 9.86
N ASP A 69 92.57 -34.75 10.79
CA ASP A 69 92.21 -35.51 12.00
C ASP A 69 90.71 -35.87 12.01
N ALA A 70 90.26 -36.67 12.98
CA ALA A 70 88.88 -37.12 13.13
C ALA A 70 87.86 -35.95 13.14
N GLU A 71 88.25 -34.78 13.65
CA GLU A 71 87.42 -33.57 13.65
C GLU A 71 87.20 -33.01 12.23
N THR A 72 88.16 -33.14 11.32
CA THR A 72 88.00 -32.68 9.92
C THR A 72 87.03 -33.56 9.13
N GLN A 73 86.96 -34.86 9.46
CA GLN A 73 85.96 -35.77 8.92
C GLN A 73 84.56 -35.45 9.45
N LEU A 74 84.44 -35.05 10.72
CA LEU A 74 83.19 -34.56 11.31
C LEU A 74 82.71 -33.27 10.63
N VAL A 75 83.62 -32.32 10.36
CA VAL A 75 83.33 -31.09 9.61
C VAL A 75 82.88 -31.40 8.18
N GLY A 76 83.52 -32.37 7.50
CA GLY A 76 83.09 -32.83 6.18
C GLY A 76 81.69 -33.45 6.19
N CYS A 77 81.37 -34.26 7.19
CA CYS A 77 80.03 -34.84 7.37
C CYS A 77 78.97 -33.77 7.68
N PHE A 78 79.30 -32.79 8.55
CA PHE A 78 78.42 -31.67 8.85
C PHE A 78 78.19 -30.76 7.64
N ALA A 79 79.23 -30.48 6.85
CA ALA A 79 79.10 -29.75 5.60
C ALA A 79 78.25 -30.50 4.55
N ALA A 80 78.40 -31.82 4.44
CA ALA A 80 77.54 -32.63 3.58
C ALA A 80 76.09 -32.62 4.07
N PHE A 81 75.86 -32.65 5.39
CA PHE A 81 74.53 -32.54 5.99
C PHE A 81 73.90 -31.17 5.74
N THR A 82 74.62 -30.06 5.93
CA THR A 82 74.08 -28.71 5.68
C THR A 82 73.79 -28.47 4.21
N ILE A 83 74.63 -28.96 3.29
CA ILE A 83 74.33 -28.93 1.85
C ILE A 83 73.08 -29.74 1.53
N THR A 84 72.95 -30.95 2.08
CA THR A 84 71.78 -31.81 1.81
C THR A 84 70.51 -31.22 2.43
N ALA A 85 70.58 -30.68 3.64
CA ALA A 85 69.47 -30.01 4.31
C ALA A 85 69.04 -28.73 3.56
N TYR A 86 69.99 -27.97 3.00
CA TYR A 86 69.69 -26.79 2.21
C TYR A 86 69.08 -27.15 0.84
N THR A 87 69.66 -28.11 0.13
CA THR A 87 69.21 -28.50 -1.21
C THR A 87 67.90 -29.30 -1.22
N GLN A 88 67.68 -30.18 -0.24
CA GLN A 88 66.47 -31.01 -0.18
C GLN A 88 65.44 -30.49 0.84
N GLY A 89 65.89 -29.93 1.96
CA GLY A 89 65.01 -29.37 2.99
C GLY A 89 64.57 -27.92 2.69
N GLY A 90 65.39 -27.15 1.96
CA GLY A 90 65.05 -25.78 1.57
C GLY A 90 63.78 -25.71 0.71
N ASP A 91 63.64 -26.59 -0.27
CA ASP A 91 62.45 -26.63 -1.14
C ASP A 91 61.18 -27.00 -0.36
N ALA A 92 61.28 -27.89 0.63
CA ALA A 92 60.14 -28.28 1.46
C ALA A 92 59.70 -27.13 2.39
N ILE A 93 60.65 -26.41 2.99
CA ILE A 93 60.36 -25.25 3.85
C ILE A 93 59.83 -24.08 3.01
N ALA A 94 60.41 -23.83 1.84
CA ALA A 94 59.94 -22.79 0.91
C ALA A 94 58.50 -23.08 0.46
N LYS A 95 58.19 -24.34 0.09
CA LYS A 95 56.84 -24.74 -0.28
C LYS A 95 55.85 -24.60 0.86
N MET A 96 56.23 -24.98 2.09
CA MET A 96 55.37 -24.79 3.27
C MET A 96 55.10 -23.31 3.55
N MET A 97 56.07 -22.43 3.32
CA MET A 97 55.91 -20.99 3.51
C MET A 97 55.05 -20.37 2.41
N ASP A 98 55.25 -20.78 1.15
CA ASP A 98 54.43 -20.36 0.00
C ASP A 98 52.97 -20.83 0.19
N ASP A 99 52.75 -22.07 0.61
CA ASP A 99 51.40 -22.62 0.88
C ASP A 99 50.70 -21.84 2.02
N LYS A 100 51.43 -21.50 3.10
CA LYS A 100 50.89 -20.67 4.18
C LYS A 100 50.59 -19.24 3.74
N ALA A 101 51.46 -18.64 2.93
CA ALA A 101 51.24 -17.31 2.40
C ALA A 101 49.98 -17.28 1.54
N GLN A 102 49.80 -18.28 0.67
CA GLN A 102 48.61 -18.42 -0.15
C GLN A 102 47.33 -18.53 0.69
N VAL A 103 47.34 -19.39 1.73
CA VAL A 103 46.18 -19.54 2.63
C VAL A 103 45.83 -18.23 3.32
N VAL A 104 46.83 -17.48 3.82
CA VAL A 104 46.58 -16.18 4.46
C VAL A 104 45.98 -15.17 3.49
N ILE A 105 46.43 -15.16 2.23
CA ILE A 105 45.88 -14.26 1.22
C ILE A 105 44.45 -14.65 0.86
N ASP A 106 44.17 -15.95 0.72
CA ASP A 106 42.83 -16.45 0.44
C ASP A 106 41.86 -16.16 1.60
N GLU A 107 42.29 -16.34 2.86
CA GLU A 107 41.52 -16.00 4.05
C GLU A 107 41.24 -14.49 4.13
N HIS A 108 42.22 -13.65 3.81
CA HIS A 108 42.05 -12.20 3.83
C HIS A 108 41.10 -11.72 2.73
N ASN A 109 41.25 -12.22 1.51
CA ASN A 109 40.36 -11.88 0.39
C ASN A 109 38.93 -12.33 0.68
N ALA A 110 38.74 -13.52 1.28
CA ALA A 110 37.43 -13.97 1.72
C ALA A 110 36.82 -13.07 2.82
N ALA A 111 37.62 -12.60 3.77
CA ALA A 111 37.16 -11.66 4.80
C ALA A 111 36.79 -10.28 4.20
N GLU A 112 37.58 -9.79 3.24
CA GLU A 112 37.27 -8.57 2.50
C GLU A 112 35.96 -8.70 1.70
N ASP A 113 35.76 -9.82 1.00
CA ASP A 113 34.51 -10.07 0.24
C ASP A 113 33.28 -10.10 1.15
N LEU A 114 33.40 -10.70 2.34
CA LEU A 114 32.33 -10.67 3.35
C LEU A 114 32.06 -9.25 3.85
N SER A 115 33.11 -8.43 4.02
CA SER A 115 32.96 -7.03 4.41
C SER A 115 32.27 -6.21 3.32
N ILE A 116 32.65 -6.42 2.05
CA ILE A 116 32.02 -5.76 0.89
C ILE A 116 30.53 -6.13 0.83
N GLN A 117 30.19 -7.42 0.92
CA GLN A 117 28.79 -7.86 0.93
C GLN A 117 27.99 -7.28 2.10
N ALA A 118 28.60 -7.19 3.28
CA ALA A 118 27.95 -6.56 4.44
C ALA A 118 27.65 -5.08 4.16
N VAL A 119 28.61 -4.33 3.60
CA VAL A 119 28.42 -2.91 3.25
C VAL A 119 27.38 -2.75 2.13
N GLU A 120 27.40 -3.60 1.10
CA GLU A 120 26.40 -3.60 0.04
C GLU A 120 24.99 -3.84 0.59
N SER A 121 24.83 -4.80 1.51
CA SER A 121 23.54 -5.06 2.17
C SER A 121 23.03 -3.85 2.96
N VAL A 122 23.93 -3.10 3.60
CA VAL A 122 23.60 -1.86 4.32
C VAL A 122 23.20 -0.75 3.34
N ILE A 123 23.89 -0.62 2.21
CA ILE A 123 23.53 0.34 1.15
C ILE A 123 22.15 0.01 0.59
N GLU A 124 21.85 -1.26 0.30
CA GLU A 124 20.51 -1.67 -0.13
C GLU A 124 19.45 -1.39 0.93
N GLY A 125 19.76 -1.62 2.21
CA GLY A 125 18.91 -1.25 3.33
C GLY A 125 18.60 0.24 3.35
N HIS A 126 19.60 1.09 3.13
CA HIS A 126 19.42 2.54 3.04
C HIS A 126 18.62 2.96 1.80
N LYS A 127 18.83 2.35 0.63
CA LYS A 127 18.00 2.58 -0.56
C LYS A 127 16.53 2.26 -0.31
N LYS A 128 16.23 1.14 0.35
CA LYS A 128 14.87 0.78 0.75
C LYS A 128 14.25 1.81 1.70
N ARG A 129 15.02 2.31 2.68
CA ARG A 129 14.57 3.38 3.58
C ARG A 129 14.24 4.68 2.83
N LEU A 130 15.07 5.06 1.86
CA LEU A 130 14.79 6.24 1.03
C LEU A 130 13.53 6.05 0.17
N ALA A 131 13.29 4.85 -0.37
CA ALA A 131 12.06 4.55 -1.08
C ALA A 131 10.83 4.69 -0.17
N VAL A 132 10.89 4.18 1.06
CA VAL A 132 9.80 4.35 2.05
C VAL A 132 9.56 5.82 2.38
N LEU A 133 10.61 6.64 2.51
CA LEU A 133 10.43 8.08 2.74
C LEU A 133 9.72 8.77 1.57
N LYS A 134 10.05 8.38 0.33
CA LYS A 134 9.36 8.87 -0.86
C LYS A 134 7.89 8.43 -0.89
N ASP A 135 7.61 7.19 -0.48
CA ASP A 135 6.24 6.69 -0.38
C ASP A 135 5.43 7.43 0.68
N ILE A 136 6.05 7.83 1.80
CA ILE A 136 5.43 8.66 2.84
C ILE A 136 5.10 10.05 2.30
N GLU A 137 6.01 10.68 1.56
CA GLU A 137 5.75 11.98 0.93
C GLU A 137 4.56 11.90 -0.06
N ILE A 138 4.52 10.84 -0.88
CA ILE A 138 3.37 10.60 -1.76
C ILE A 138 2.09 10.40 -0.93
N MET A 139 2.15 9.64 0.16
CA MET A 139 0.98 9.40 1.02
C MET A 139 0.47 10.70 1.67
N GLU A 140 1.37 11.61 2.05
CA GLU A 140 1.00 12.94 2.56
C GLU A 140 0.28 13.75 1.47
N THR A 141 0.82 13.80 0.25
CA THR A 141 0.14 14.52 -0.85
C THR A 141 -1.24 13.94 -1.18
N VAL A 142 -1.39 12.61 -1.15
CA VAL A 142 -2.68 11.95 -1.37
C VAL A 142 -3.65 12.23 -0.22
N SER A 143 -3.15 12.27 1.02
CA SER A 143 -3.97 12.58 2.19
C SER A 143 -4.49 14.02 2.14
N ASP A 144 -3.65 14.97 1.75
CA ASP A 144 -4.05 16.37 1.55
C ASP A 144 -5.08 16.53 0.44
N GLU A 145 -4.90 15.83 -0.70
CA GLU A 145 -5.89 15.81 -1.77
C GLU A 145 -7.22 15.21 -1.30
N TYR A 146 -7.18 14.15 -0.48
CA TYR A 146 -8.36 13.51 0.07
C TYR A 146 -9.11 14.45 1.02
N ILE A 147 -8.39 15.16 1.91
CA ILE A 147 -9.00 16.15 2.82
C ILE A 147 -9.65 17.27 2.01
N LYS A 148 -8.98 17.82 0.99
CA LYS A 148 -9.57 18.86 0.11
C LYS A 148 -10.83 18.37 -0.59
N LYS A 149 -10.83 17.14 -1.11
CA LYS A 149 -12.01 16.54 -1.74
C LYS A 149 -13.13 16.31 -0.72
N ALA A 150 -12.81 15.87 0.49
CA ALA A 150 -13.79 15.67 1.56
C ALA A 150 -14.41 17.00 2.01
N GLU A 151 -13.60 18.05 2.17
CA GLU A 151 -14.06 19.40 2.51
C GLU A 151 -14.96 19.98 1.43
N ALA A 152 -14.66 19.74 0.15
CA ALA A 152 -15.53 20.16 -0.96
C ALA A 152 -16.87 19.40 -1.01
N VAL A 153 -16.92 18.15 -0.54
CA VAL A 153 -18.11 17.30 -0.56
C VAL A 153 -19.00 17.51 0.68
N ALA A 154 -18.42 17.77 1.84
CA ALA A 154 -19.13 17.96 3.10
C ALA A 154 -20.33 18.95 3.04
N PRO A 155 -20.20 20.17 2.48
CA PRO A 155 -21.33 21.09 2.39
C PRO A 155 -22.42 20.60 1.44
N ASN A 156 -22.05 19.90 0.36
CA ASN A 156 -23.02 19.39 -0.61
C ASN A 156 -23.86 18.26 0.00
N VAL A 157 -23.25 17.36 0.79
CA VAL A 157 -24.00 16.32 1.52
C VAL A 157 -25.00 16.95 2.47
N GLN A 158 -24.60 18.01 3.17
CA GLN A 158 -25.48 18.74 4.09
C GLN A 158 -26.67 19.37 3.37
N VAL A 159 -26.42 20.04 2.24
CA VAL A 159 -27.49 20.63 1.41
C VAL A 159 -28.44 19.55 0.88
N HIS A 160 -27.93 18.41 0.40
CA HIS A 160 -28.78 17.31 -0.06
C HIS A 160 -29.62 16.69 1.07
N ALA A 161 -29.08 16.57 2.28
CA ALA A 161 -29.82 16.05 3.43
C ALA A 161 -30.97 16.99 3.82
N VAL A 162 -30.72 18.31 3.85
CA VAL A 162 -31.75 19.32 4.15
C VAL A 162 -32.81 19.36 3.05
N ASN A 163 -32.39 19.38 1.77
CA ASN A 163 -33.33 19.38 0.65
C ASN A 163 -34.22 18.13 0.66
N SER A 164 -33.66 16.94 0.91
CA SER A 164 -34.45 15.71 1.02
C SER A 164 -35.44 15.74 2.19
N ALA A 165 -35.07 16.35 3.32
CA ALA A 165 -35.99 16.52 4.46
C ALA A 165 -37.14 17.50 4.11
N ILE A 166 -36.84 18.60 3.42
CA ILE A 166 -37.84 19.56 2.95
C ILE A 166 -38.78 18.89 1.94
N GLU A 167 -38.25 18.13 0.98
CA GLU A 167 -39.06 17.40 -0.01
C GLU A 167 -40.04 16.43 0.67
N LYS A 168 -39.59 15.69 1.69
CA LYS A 168 -40.47 14.81 2.47
C LYS A 168 -41.54 15.58 3.24
N ALA A 169 -41.19 16.70 3.84
CA ALA A 169 -42.16 17.54 4.55
C ALA A 169 -43.21 18.11 3.59
N LEU A 170 -42.80 18.57 2.40
CA LEU A 170 -43.70 19.04 1.36
C LEU A 170 -44.62 17.93 0.85
N GLN A 171 -44.11 16.71 0.67
CA GLN A 171 -44.93 15.55 0.30
C GLN A 171 -45.95 15.20 1.40
N ASP A 172 -45.58 15.28 2.67
CA ASP A 172 -46.52 15.04 3.78
C ASP A 172 -47.62 16.10 3.84
N ILE A 173 -47.25 17.38 3.70
CA ILE A 173 -48.22 18.49 3.61
C ILE A 173 -49.17 18.28 2.44
N TYR A 174 -48.65 17.94 1.26
CA TYR A 174 -49.48 17.65 0.09
C TYR A 174 -50.47 16.51 0.34
N ASN A 175 -50.01 15.39 0.91
CA ASN A 175 -50.88 14.26 1.22
C ASN A 175 -51.96 14.64 2.24
N ARG A 176 -51.62 15.45 3.25
CA ARG A 176 -52.58 15.97 4.24
C ARG A 176 -53.61 16.88 3.58
N GLU A 177 -53.21 17.77 2.67
CA GLU A 177 -54.14 18.62 1.95
C GLU A 177 -55.12 17.81 1.10
N VAL A 178 -54.65 16.77 0.42
CA VAL A 178 -55.51 15.86 -0.37
C VAL A 178 -56.53 15.18 0.54
N ILE A 179 -56.08 14.60 1.66
CA ILE A 179 -56.96 13.95 2.64
C ILE A 179 -57.94 14.94 3.27
N ALA A 180 -57.50 16.15 3.61
CA ALA A 180 -58.33 17.19 4.18
C ALA A 180 -59.42 17.65 3.20
N ARG A 181 -59.06 17.88 1.92
CA ARG A 181 -60.04 18.21 0.87
C ARG A 181 -61.07 17.11 0.69
N GLU A 182 -60.64 15.86 0.66
CA GLU A 182 -61.55 14.72 0.55
C GLU A 182 -62.48 14.65 1.77
N LYS A 183 -61.94 14.78 2.99
CA LYS A 183 -62.72 14.78 4.23
C LYS A 183 -63.73 15.92 4.28
N VAL A 184 -63.36 17.13 3.87
CA VAL A 184 -64.27 18.29 3.77
C VAL A 184 -65.38 18.02 2.76
N SER A 185 -65.08 17.42 1.60
CA SER A 185 -66.11 17.07 0.62
C SER A 185 -67.07 16.00 1.15
N GLN A 186 -66.56 15.00 1.87
CA GLN A 186 -67.37 13.94 2.47
C GLN A 186 -68.22 14.46 3.63
N SER A 187 -67.67 15.32 4.50
CA SER A 187 -68.44 15.94 5.59
C SER A 187 -69.51 16.87 5.05
N LEU A 188 -69.17 17.71 4.07
CA LEU A 188 -70.13 18.61 3.41
C LEU A 188 -71.28 17.82 2.77
N ALA A 189 -70.97 16.75 2.04
CA ALA A 189 -72.00 15.89 1.44
C ALA A 189 -72.89 15.24 2.52
N LYS A 190 -72.29 14.71 3.60
CA LYS A 190 -73.03 14.09 4.70
C LYS A 190 -73.92 15.09 5.45
N ASP A 191 -73.39 16.25 5.81
CA ASP A 191 -74.11 17.29 6.55
C ASP A 191 -75.23 17.88 5.70
N THR A 192 -75.00 18.06 4.39
CA THR A 192 -76.04 18.47 3.44
C THR A 192 -77.16 17.42 3.37
N VAL A 193 -76.83 16.13 3.26
CA VAL A 193 -77.84 15.06 3.23
C VAL A 193 -78.64 15.00 4.53
N VAL A 194 -77.99 15.13 5.69
CA VAL A 194 -78.68 15.15 7.00
C VAL A 194 -79.60 16.37 7.10
N SER A 195 -79.11 17.56 6.76
CA SER A 195 -79.90 18.80 6.79
C SER A 195 -81.12 18.75 5.85
N VAL A 196 -80.94 18.24 4.63
CA VAL A 196 -82.05 18.08 3.67
C VAL A 196 -83.03 17.02 4.14
N ARG A 197 -82.56 15.90 4.69
CA ARG A 197 -83.44 14.84 5.23
C ARG A 197 -84.26 15.35 6.40
N ASP A 198 -83.63 16.05 7.34
CA ASP A 198 -84.30 16.56 8.53
C ASP A 198 -85.27 17.70 8.18
N GLY A 199 -84.89 18.58 7.24
CA GLY A 199 -85.78 19.60 6.68
C GLY A 199 -86.97 19.04 5.89
N PHE A 200 -86.74 17.97 5.12
CA PHE A 200 -87.79 17.26 4.38
C PHE A 200 -88.80 16.60 5.31
N ASN A 201 -88.34 15.92 6.36
CA ASN A 201 -89.21 15.28 7.35
C ASN A 201 -90.01 16.29 8.18
N ALA A 202 -89.50 17.51 8.35
CA ALA A 202 -90.18 18.57 9.10
C ALA A 202 -91.27 19.30 8.28
N ASP A 203 -91.15 19.33 6.95
CA ASP A 203 -92.11 20.02 6.07
C ASP A 203 -93.10 19.06 5.39
N ALA A 204 -94.29 18.92 6.00
CA ALA A 204 -95.36 18.06 5.49
C ALA A 204 -95.81 18.41 4.05
N LYS A 205 -95.60 19.66 3.58
CA LYS A 205 -95.92 20.04 2.20
C LYS A 205 -94.89 19.51 1.21
N ALA A 206 -93.62 19.46 1.60
CA ALA A 206 -92.55 18.90 0.78
C ALA A 206 -92.70 17.37 0.63
N VAL A 207 -93.15 16.67 1.67
CA VAL A 207 -93.47 15.23 1.64
C VAL A 207 -94.63 14.95 0.68
N ALA A 208 -95.75 15.68 0.80
CA ALA A 208 -96.89 15.50 -0.10
C ALA A 208 -96.56 15.83 -1.57
N ALA A 209 -95.74 16.85 -1.82
CA ALA A 209 -95.31 17.23 -3.17
C ALA A 209 -94.39 16.19 -3.83
N SER A 210 -93.55 15.52 -3.05
CA SER A 210 -92.66 14.47 -3.54
C SER A 210 -93.37 13.14 -3.76
N GLU A 211 -94.37 12.78 -2.94
CA GLU A 211 -95.27 11.65 -3.20
C GLU A 211 -96.06 11.85 -4.52
N ALA A 212 -96.61 13.04 -4.74
CA ALA A 212 -97.31 13.38 -5.98
C ALA A 212 -96.39 13.34 -7.22
N PHE A 213 -95.12 13.74 -7.05
CA PHE A 213 -94.10 13.63 -8.10
C PHE A 213 -93.74 12.18 -8.42
N ALA A 214 -93.53 11.34 -7.39
CA ALA A 214 -93.22 9.92 -7.55
C ALA A 214 -94.34 9.16 -8.27
N ILE A 215 -95.60 9.49 -7.96
CA ILE A 215 -96.77 8.93 -8.64
C ILE A 215 -96.78 9.32 -10.12
N LYS A 216 -96.49 10.59 -10.47
CA LYS A 216 -96.44 11.04 -11.88
C LYS A 216 -95.31 10.38 -12.68
N MET A 217 -94.13 10.19 -12.08
CA MET A 217 -93.01 9.47 -12.69
C MET A 217 -93.35 8.00 -12.98
N LEU A 218 -93.97 7.30 -12.02
CA LEU A 218 -94.37 5.90 -12.19
C LEU A 218 -95.46 5.71 -13.25
N MET A 219 -96.27 6.75 -13.49
CA MET A 219 -97.26 6.78 -14.56
C MET A 219 -96.67 7.11 -15.95
N GLY A 220 -95.34 7.24 -16.08
CA GLY A 220 -94.64 7.43 -17.36
C GLY A 220 -94.77 8.84 -17.96
N GLY A 221 -95.20 9.83 -17.17
CA GLY A 221 -95.28 11.23 -17.59
C GLY A 221 -94.01 12.02 -17.28
N ASP A 222 -93.74 13.08 -18.05
CA ASP A 222 -92.68 14.05 -17.75
C ASP A 222 -93.02 14.80 -16.45
N ALA A 223 -92.32 14.44 -15.38
CA ALA A 223 -92.65 14.90 -14.03
C ALA A 223 -92.08 16.28 -13.68
N GLY A 224 -91.23 16.85 -14.55
CA GLY A 224 -90.57 18.14 -14.31
C GLY A 224 -89.45 18.07 -13.27
N ALA A 225 -89.06 19.22 -12.72
CA ALA A 225 -87.96 19.32 -11.74
C ALA A 225 -88.34 18.70 -10.38
N HIS A 226 -87.41 17.98 -9.76
CA HIS A 226 -87.67 17.31 -8.49
C HIS A 226 -87.79 18.33 -7.35
N PRO A 227 -88.82 18.23 -6.49
CA PRO A 227 -89.06 19.23 -5.43
C PRO A 227 -87.95 19.29 -4.37
N ILE A 228 -87.15 18.23 -4.21
CA ILE A 228 -86.01 18.17 -3.27
C ILE A 228 -84.76 18.86 -3.84
N ASP A 229 -84.63 19.05 -5.16
CA ASP A 229 -83.40 19.60 -5.76
C ASP A 229 -83.13 21.04 -5.29
N GLN A 230 -84.18 21.86 -5.16
CA GLN A 230 -84.05 23.23 -4.64
C GLN A 230 -83.67 23.25 -3.15
N SER A 231 -84.16 22.29 -2.35
CA SER A 231 -83.80 22.15 -0.93
C SER A 231 -82.35 21.69 -0.74
N PHE A 232 -81.83 20.88 -1.67
CA PHE A 232 -80.44 20.47 -1.69
C PHE A 232 -79.51 21.64 -2.05
N LEU A 233 -79.88 22.42 -3.06
CA LEU A 233 -79.13 23.63 -3.46
C LEU A 233 -79.14 24.73 -2.41
N SER A 234 -80.24 24.90 -1.66
CA SER A 234 -80.30 25.87 -0.56
C SER A 234 -79.47 25.42 0.66
N ALA A 235 -79.49 24.12 0.99
CA ALA A 235 -78.66 23.56 2.07
C ALA A 235 -77.15 23.65 1.75
N LEU A 236 -76.76 23.38 0.50
CA LEU A 236 -75.39 23.56 0.02
C LEU A 236 -74.93 25.02 0.12
N LYS A 237 -75.77 25.98 -0.29
CA LYS A 237 -75.47 27.42 -0.15
C LYS A 237 -75.34 27.83 1.32
N ALA A 238 -76.25 27.38 2.17
CA ALA A 238 -76.19 27.68 3.60
C ALA A 238 -74.92 27.11 4.26
N SER A 239 -74.52 25.90 3.89
CA SER A 239 -73.28 25.27 4.37
C SER A 239 -72.03 26.00 3.87
N ALA A 240 -72.02 26.43 2.61
CA ALA A 240 -70.96 27.27 2.05
C ALA A 240 -70.87 28.64 2.74
N ASP A 241 -72.00 29.25 3.08
CA ASP A 241 -72.05 30.53 3.79
C ASP A 241 -71.59 30.41 5.25
N THR A 242 -71.83 29.27 5.93
CA THR A 242 -71.26 29.00 7.25
C THR A 242 -69.75 28.77 7.19
N ALA A 243 -69.27 27.99 6.21
CA ALA A 243 -67.83 27.78 6.00
C ALA A 243 -67.09 29.10 5.70
N ALA A 244 -67.68 29.97 4.86
CA ALA A 244 -67.13 31.29 4.55
C ALA A 244 -67.14 32.25 5.75
N LYS A 245 -68.07 32.08 6.70
CA LYS A 245 -68.11 32.85 7.96
C LYS A 245 -67.05 32.37 8.95
N GLU A 246 -66.84 31.06 9.03
CA GLU A 246 -65.78 30.45 9.86
C GLU A 246 -64.38 30.83 9.35
N GLU A 247 -64.17 30.86 8.03
CA GLU A 247 -62.92 31.29 7.42
C GLU A 247 -62.60 32.77 7.71
N LYS A 248 -63.62 33.64 7.64
CA LYS A 248 -63.50 35.06 8.02
C LYS A 248 -63.27 35.26 9.53
N ALA A 249 -63.82 34.41 10.38
CA ALA A 249 -63.59 34.43 11.82
C ALA A 249 -62.16 34.00 12.19
N ASN A 250 -61.56 33.09 11.41
CA ASN A 250 -60.18 32.62 11.58
C ASN A 250 -59.09 33.61 11.12
N LYS A 251 -59.46 34.80 10.61
CA LYS A 251 -58.57 35.93 10.29
C LYS A 251 -57.29 35.57 9.50
N GLY A 252 -57.33 34.57 8.63
CA GLY A 252 -56.14 34.17 7.86
C GLY A 252 -54.96 33.73 8.72
N LYS A 253 -55.18 33.38 9.99
CA LYS A 253 -54.22 32.53 10.69
C LYS A 253 -54.22 31.22 9.91
N VAL A 254 -53.09 30.92 9.26
CA VAL A 254 -52.72 29.54 8.97
C VAL A 254 -53.02 28.79 10.27
N ILE A 255 -53.90 27.80 10.21
CA ILE A 255 -54.03 26.85 11.32
C ILE A 255 -52.60 26.41 11.52
N GLU A 256 -51.96 26.90 12.57
CA GLU A 256 -50.69 26.38 13.01
C GLU A 256 -51.04 24.94 13.35
N ASP A 257 -50.92 24.06 12.34
CA ASP A 257 -50.83 22.64 12.58
C ASP A 257 -49.57 22.55 13.43
N ALA A 258 -49.74 22.63 14.74
CA ALA A 258 -48.68 22.53 15.72
C ALA A 258 -47.88 21.25 15.43
N GLU A 259 -48.54 20.25 14.84
CA GLU A 259 -47.96 19.04 14.27
C GLU A 259 -47.12 19.26 13.01
N ALA A 260 -47.54 20.06 12.02
CA ALA A 260 -46.72 20.34 10.83
C ALA A 260 -45.46 21.15 11.21
N ASN A 261 -45.59 22.11 12.12
CA ASN A 261 -44.46 22.88 12.64
C ASN A 261 -43.58 22.03 13.58
N ALA A 262 -44.16 21.11 14.34
CA ALA A 262 -43.42 20.12 15.13
C ALA A 262 -42.74 19.05 14.27
N ILE A 263 -43.30 18.69 13.11
CA ILE A 263 -42.67 17.76 12.15
C ILE A 263 -41.53 18.46 11.43
N LEU A 264 -41.72 19.70 10.97
CA LEU A 264 -40.64 20.51 10.42
C LEU A 264 -39.52 20.72 11.45
N SER A 265 -39.84 21.07 12.70
CA SER A 265 -38.83 21.28 13.74
C SER A 265 -38.19 19.98 14.24
N SER A 266 -38.90 18.86 14.32
CA SER A 266 -38.35 17.55 14.71
C SER A 266 -37.56 16.88 13.58
N THR A 267 -37.96 17.09 12.32
CA THR A 267 -37.24 16.53 11.16
C THR A 267 -36.00 17.37 10.87
N VAL A 268 -36.10 18.71 10.86
CA VAL A 268 -34.92 19.60 10.69
C VAL A 268 -34.03 19.56 11.94
N GLY A 269 -34.62 19.55 13.14
CA GLY A 269 -33.89 19.43 14.41
C GLY A 269 -33.27 18.05 14.65
N GLY A 270 -33.93 16.98 14.21
CA GLY A 270 -33.39 15.61 14.27
C GLY A 270 -32.28 15.37 13.25
N VAL A 271 -32.35 16.01 12.09
CA VAL A 271 -31.25 16.06 11.12
C VAL A 271 -30.09 16.88 11.68
N ALA A 272 -30.33 18.07 12.25
CA ALA A 272 -29.30 18.88 12.91
C ALA A 272 -28.63 18.16 14.10
N ALA A 273 -29.39 17.42 14.92
CA ALA A 273 -28.85 16.63 16.04
C ALA A 273 -28.02 15.42 15.58
N LYS A 274 -28.36 14.80 14.44
CA LYS A 274 -27.51 13.80 13.79
C LYS A 274 -26.25 14.41 13.14
N MET A 275 -26.25 15.71 12.84
CA MET A 275 -25.08 16.42 12.31
C MET A 275 -24.09 16.88 13.39
N THR A 276 -24.53 17.10 14.64
CA THR A 276 -23.65 17.48 15.76
C THR A 276 -23.22 16.30 16.63
N GLY A 277 -23.86 15.13 16.45
CA GLY A 277 -23.58 13.88 17.17
C GLY A 277 -22.84 12.84 16.33
N SER A 278 -21.62 13.16 15.92
CA SER A 278 -20.54 12.18 15.70
C SER A 278 -19.23 12.84 16.12
N ALA A 279 -19.17 13.18 17.41
CA ALA A 279 -17.95 13.42 18.18
C ALA A 279 -18.00 12.51 19.41
#